data_AF-A0A7V8WPG6-F1
#
_entry.id   AF-A0A7V8WPG6-F1
#
_cell.length_a   1.000
_cell.length_b   1.000
_cell.length_c   1.000
_cell.angle_alpha   90.00
_cell.angle_beta   90.00
_cell.angle_gamma   90.00
#
_symmetry.space_group_name_H-M   'P 1'
#
loop_
_entity.id
_entity.type
_entity.pdbx_description
1 polymer ?
#
loop_
_entity_poly.entity_id
_entity_poly.type
_entity_poly.pdbx_seq_one_letter_code
_entity_poly.pdbx_strand_id
1 'polypeptide(L)' 'TDDLPKTRSGKIMRRLLRDVATGQELGDVSTLQNAPILDAIKDKASSQAADDE' A
#
# COMPACT_ATOMS: atom_id res chain seq x y z
N THR A 1 1.61 13.56 -0.91
CA THR A 1 0.25 12.97 -1.10
C THR A 1 0.28 11.70 -1.94
N ASP A 2 1.47 11.17 -2.21
CA ASP A 2 1.74 10.04 -3.09
C ASP A 2 1.81 8.70 -2.36
N ASP A 3 1.83 8.70 -1.03
CA ASP A 3 1.98 7.51 -0.18
C ASP A 3 0.76 6.57 -0.15
N LEU A 4 -0.29 6.86 -0.90
CA LEU A 4 -1.50 6.04 -0.91
C LEU A 4 -1.68 5.34 -2.26
N PRO A 5 -2.00 4.04 -2.25
CA PRO A 5 -2.25 3.31 -3.47
C PRO A 5 -3.55 3.82 -4.11
N LYS A 6 -3.45 4.36 -5.32
CA LYS A 6 -4.58 4.92 -6.07
C LYS A 6 -4.75 4.22 -7.41
N THR A 7 -5.99 4.08 -7.85
CA THR A 7 -6.32 3.66 -9.21
C THR A 7 -5.96 4.75 -10.22
N ARG A 8 -5.94 4.42 -11.52
CA ARG A 8 -5.82 5.41 -12.62
C ARG A 8 -6.89 6.51 -12.61
N SER A 9 -8.01 6.29 -11.93
CA SER A 9 -9.07 7.29 -11.71
C SER A 9 -8.91 8.12 -10.42
N GLY A 10 -7.82 7.91 -9.67
CA GLY A 10 -7.52 8.63 -8.43
C GLY A 10 -8.19 8.07 -7.17
N LYS A 11 -8.97 6.99 -7.27
CA LYS A 11 -9.62 6.36 -6.11
C LYS A 11 -8.59 5.61 -5.27
N ILE A 12 -8.61 5.80 -3.96
CA ILE A 12 -7.71 5.10 -3.03
C ILE A 12 -8.13 3.62 -2.92
N MET A 13 -7.19 2.71 -3.19
CA MET A 13 -7.35 1.27 -3.05
C MET A 13 -7.04 0.83 -1.62
N ARG A 14 -7.94 1.15 -0.68
CA ARG A 14 -7.78 0.83 0.75
C ARG A 14 -7.59 -0.66 1.05
N ARG A 15 -8.08 -1.54 0.17
CA ARG A 15 -7.85 -2.99 0.26
C ARG A 15 -6.36 -3.32 0.34
N LEU A 16 -5.53 -2.73 -0.54
CA LEU A 16 -4.10 -3.01 -0.60
C LEU A 16 -3.38 -2.58 0.69
N LEU A 17 -3.83 -1.48 1.30
CA LEU A 17 -3.31 -1.04 2.60
C LEU A 17 -3.59 -2.08 3.70
N ARG A 18 -4.80 -2.67 3.70
CA ARG A 18 -5.18 -3.73 4.64
C ARG A 18 -4.34 -4.98 4.39
N ASP A 19 -4.23 -5.40 3.14
CA ASP A 19 -3.49 -6.62 2.77
C ASP A 19 -2.01 -6.51 3.17
N VAL A 20 -1.37 -5.34 2.97
CA VAL A 20 -0.01 -5.08 3.48
C VAL A 20 0.05 -5.15 5.00
N ALA A 21 -0.88 -4.50 5.70
CA ALA A 21 -0.89 -4.48 7.16
C ALA A 21 -1.16 -5.86 7.79
N THR A 22 -1.92 -6.72 7.11
CA THR A 22 -2.21 -8.09 7.57
C THR A 22 -1.26 -9.14 6.99
N GLY A 23 -0.24 -8.72 6.23
CA GLY A 23 0.71 -9.63 5.57
C GLY A 23 0.06 -10.60 4.58
N GLN A 24 -1.09 -10.24 4.01
CA GLN A 24 -1.80 -11.04 3.02
C GLN A 24 -1.24 -10.80 1.61
N GLU A 25 -1.49 -11.75 0.72
CA GLU A 25 -1.11 -11.61 -0.68
C GLU A 25 -1.91 -10.49 -1.35
N LEU A 26 -1.21 -9.64 -2.10
CA LEU A 26 -1.85 -8.56 -2.84
C LEU A 26 -2.61 -9.15 -4.02
N GLY A 27 -3.94 -8.99 -4.03
CA GLY A 27 -4.76 -9.42 -5.17
C GLY A 27 -4.55 -8.53 -6.41
N ASP A 28 -5.55 -8.45 -7.29
CA ASP A 28 -5.40 -7.66 -8.54
C ASP A 28 -5.03 -6.18 -8.31
N VAL A 29 -3.90 -5.77 -8.90
CA VAL A 29 -3.32 -4.42 -8.88
C VAL A 29 -3.21 -3.80 -10.29
N SER A 30 -3.79 -4.43 -11.32
CA SER A 30 -3.69 -3.97 -12.72
C SER A 30 -4.21 -2.53 -12.94
N THR A 31 -5.14 -2.09 -12.09
CA THR A 31 -5.76 -0.75 -12.14
C THR A 31 -4.99 0.30 -11.35
N LEU A 32 -3.94 -0.10 -10.62
CA LEU A 32 -3.11 0.79 -9.82
C LEU A 32 -2.33 1.74 -10.73
N GLN A 33 -2.32 3.01 -10.37
CA GLN A 33 -1.61 4.04 -11.13
C GLN A 33 -0.09 3.93 -10.95
N ASN A 34 0.36 3.53 -9.77
CA ASN A 34 1.78 3.46 -9.43
C ASN A 34 2.06 2.17 -8.64
N ALA A 35 2.58 1.14 -9.30
CA ALA A 35 2.90 -0.15 -8.65
C ALA A 35 4.03 -0.06 -7.61
N PRO A 36 5.14 0.66 -7.86
CA PRO A 36 6.21 0.88 -6.88
C PRO A 36 5.77 1.41 -5.51
N ILE A 37 4.59 2.04 -5.42
CA ILE A 37 4.10 2.56 -4.13
C ILE A 37 3.84 1.44 -3.12
N LEU A 38 3.54 0.22 -3.58
CA LEU A 38 3.24 -0.91 -2.71
C LEU A 38 4.47 -1.38 -1.94
N ASP A 39 5.64 -1.34 -2.59
CA ASP A 39 6.91 -1.69 -1.96
C ASP A 39 7.25 -0.64 -0.90
N ALA A 40 7.13 0.65 -1.24
CA ALA A 40 7.33 1.73 -0.28
C ALA A 40 6.38 1.64 0.93
N ILE A 41 5.12 1.25 0.73
CA ILE A 41 4.15 1.05 1.81
C ILE A 41 4.52 -0.17 2.66
N LYS A 42 4.98 -1.28 2.05
CA LYS A 42 5.48 -2.45 2.79
C LYS A 42 6.69 -2.11 3.64
N ASP A 43 7.65 -1.39 3.07
CA ASP A 43 8.86 -0.96 3.77
C ASP A 43 8.51 -0.03 4.93
N LYS A 44 7.60 0.92 4.73
CA LYS A 44 7.11 1.78 5.82
C LYS A 44 6.34 0.97 6.87
N ALA A 45 5.46 0.06 6.47
CA ALA A 45 4.68 -0.75 7.41
C ALA A 45 5.55 -1.67 8.27
N SER A 46 6.65 -2.21 7.72
CA SER A 46 7.61 -3.01 8.47
C SER A 46 8.52 -2.15 9.37
N SER A 47 8.89 -0.95 8.92
CA SER A 47 9.73 -0.02 9.69
C SER A 47 8.96 0.65 10.84
N GLN A 48 7.68 0.95 10.63
CA GLN A 48 6.88 1.75 11.56
C GLN A 48 6.33 0.95 12.75
N ALA A 49 6.56 -0.37 12.80
CA ALA A 49 6.35 -1.16 14.01
C ALA A 49 7.37 -0.86 15.13
N ALA A 50 8.43 -0.09 14.84
CA ALA A 50 9.49 0.26 15.79
C ALA A 50 9.46 1.71 16.30
N ASP A 51 8.52 2.55 15.83
CA ASP A 51 8.45 4.00 16.13
C ASP A 51 7.22 4.41 16.98
N ASP A 52 6.58 3.46 17.69
CA ASP A 52 5.45 3.74 18.62
C ASP A 52 5.84 3.50 20.10
N GLU A 53 7.11 3.73 20.46
CA GLU A 53 7.57 3.82 21.87
C GLU A 53 7.87 5.27 22.30
#